data_AF-A0A960TCT6-F1
#
_entry.id   AF-A0A960TCT6-F1
#
_cell.length_a   1.000
_cell.length_b   1.000
_cell.length_c   1.000
_cell.angle_alpha   90.00
_cell.angle_beta   90.00
_cell.angle_gamma   90.00
#
_symmetry.space_group_name_H-M   'P 1'
#
loop_
_entity.id
_entity.type
_entity.pdbx_description
1 polymer ?
#
loop_
_entity_poly.entity_id
_entity_poly.type
_entity_poly.pdbx_seq_one_letter_code
_entity_poly.pdbx_strand_id
1 'polypeptide(L)'
;MINRTANLAPYLAFLFLFFCHQPSEARTLYADPFQMLRAGRWAQILRYFESREPRNKSDYYALARAIEKSKGHAGLDAIAPFLNVVRSDCMPAATEASLNQCLESVPEDSVRDLLERLALFRAQEAATKTLSQTQREKILARANLKTGDVLDQKILQKRLDLLLEMKRFTDAARVAERYAAVSGDYTEFLKARSFREAGLRDRARDYYFKAAEMSPPA
;
A
#
# COMPACT_ATOMS: atom_id res chain seq x y z
N MET A 1 -21.26 -70.72 46.33
CA MET A 1 -21.38 -69.87 45.12
C MET A 1 -21.06 -68.44 45.51
N ILE A 2 -19.95 -67.90 45.01
CA ILE A 2 -19.44 -66.56 45.36
C ILE A 2 -19.79 -65.62 44.21
N ASN A 3 -20.67 -64.65 44.45
CA ASN A 3 -20.91 -63.54 43.52
C ASN A 3 -19.90 -62.42 43.83
N ARG A 4 -18.90 -62.25 42.97
CA ARG A 4 -18.03 -61.06 42.93
C ARG A 4 -18.47 -60.18 41.77
N THR A 5 -19.20 -59.11 42.07
CA THR A 5 -19.32 -57.97 41.15
C THR A 5 -18.22 -56.97 41.51
N ALA A 6 -17.20 -56.89 40.65
CA ALA A 6 -16.16 -55.88 40.73
C ALA A 6 -16.73 -54.55 40.23
N ASN A 7 -17.01 -53.63 41.15
CA ASN A 7 -17.36 -52.24 40.83
C ASN A 7 -16.11 -51.50 40.31
N LEU A 8 -15.88 -51.58 38.99
CA LEU A 8 -14.87 -50.81 38.24
C LEU A 8 -15.31 -49.35 37.97
N ALA A 9 -16.13 -48.76 38.85
CA ALA A 9 -16.66 -47.41 38.68
C ALA A 9 -15.72 -46.26 39.12
N PRO A 10 -14.77 -46.40 40.07
CA PRO A 10 -14.01 -45.23 40.52
C PRO A 10 -12.76 -44.91 39.69
N TYR A 11 -12.30 -45.82 38.82
CA TYR A 11 -11.04 -45.62 38.07
C TYR A 11 -11.20 -44.85 36.74
N LEU A 12 -12.43 -44.67 36.24
CA LEU A 12 -12.71 -43.88 35.03
C LEU A 12 -12.79 -42.38 35.30
N ALA A 13 -12.98 -41.95 36.55
CA ALA A 13 -13.06 -40.53 36.90
C ALA A 13 -11.69 -39.84 37.02
N PHE A 14 -10.62 -40.60 37.25
CA PHE A 14 -9.26 -40.03 37.39
C PHE A 14 -8.52 -39.84 36.05
N LEU A 15 -8.94 -40.54 35.00
CA LEU A 15 -8.33 -40.39 33.65
C LEU A 15 -8.83 -39.17 32.87
N PHE A 16 -9.97 -38.58 33.24
CA PHE A 16 -10.50 -37.38 32.59
C PHE A 16 -9.94 -36.06 33.15
N LEU A 17 -9.31 -36.07 34.34
CA LEU A 17 -8.76 -34.84 34.94
C LEU A 17 -7.32 -34.54 34.49
N PHE A 18 -6.61 -35.48 33.87
CA PHE A 18 -5.23 -35.27 33.42
C PHE A 18 -5.09 -34.77 31.97
N PHE A 19 -6.14 -34.83 31.15
CA PHE A 19 -6.14 -34.36 29.76
C PHE A 19 -6.76 -32.98 29.53
N CYS A 20 -7.14 -32.26 30.59
CA CYS A 20 -7.34 -30.81 30.52
C CYS A 20 -6.03 -30.08 30.86
N HIS A 21 -4.93 -30.48 30.21
CA HIS A 21 -3.88 -29.51 29.97
C HIS A 21 -4.52 -28.46 29.06
N GLN A 22 -4.81 -27.28 29.63
CA GLN A 22 -5.10 -26.10 28.85
C GLN A 22 -4.11 -26.08 27.68
N PRO A 23 -4.56 -25.97 26.41
CA PRO A 23 -3.62 -25.76 25.34
C PRO A 23 -2.83 -24.53 25.76
N SER A 24 -1.56 -24.72 26.08
CA SER A 24 -0.62 -23.63 26.34
C SER A 24 -0.87 -22.65 25.22
N GLU A 25 -1.38 -21.45 25.54
CA GLU A 25 -1.67 -20.43 24.54
C GLU A 25 -0.48 -20.42 23.60
N ALA A 26 -0.72 -20.82 22.35
CA ALA A 26 0.33 -20.93 21.37
C ALA A 26 0.93 -19.53 21.27
N ARG A 27 2.06 -19.31 21.95
CA ARG A 27 2.74 -18.02 21.96
C ARG A 27 2.90 -17.65 20.52
N THR A 28 2.24 -16.58 20.11
CA THR A 28 2.32 -16.11 18.73
C THR A 28 3.80 -15.92 18.44
N LEU A 29 4.34 -16.71 17.49
CA LEU A 29 5.78 -16.72 17.16
C LEU A 29 6.31 -15.32 16.83
N TYR A 30 5.42 -14.40 16.51
CA TYR A 30 5.68 -12.99 16.25
C TYR A 30 4.81 -12.17 17.21
N ALA A 31 5.44 -11.27 17.97
CA ALA A 31 4.73 -10.31 18.83
C ALA A 31 4.52 -8.96 18.12
N ASP A 32 5.28 -8.71 17.05
CA ASP A 32 5.35 -7.44 16.33
C ASP A 32 4.63 -7.52 14.96
N PRO A 33 3.69 -6.60 14.64
CA PRO A 33 2.96 -6.61 13.37
C PRO A 33 3.87 -6.54 12.13
N PHE A 34 5.01 -5.84 12.21
CA PHE A 34 5.93 -5.72 11.09
C PHE A 34 6.72 -7.01 10.84
N GLN A 35 7.02 -7.79 11.89
CA GLN A 35 7.53 -9.16 11.72
C GLN A 35 6.49 -10.08 11.05
N MET A 36 5.22 -9.99 11.47
CA MET A 36 4.13 -10.74 10.84
C MET A 36 3.96 -10.39 9.35
N LEU A 37 4.11 -9.10 9.00
CA LEU A 37 4.08 -8.59 7.62
C LEU A 37 5.17 -9.25 6.78
N ARG A 38 6.42 -9.30 7.28
CA ARG A 38 7.54 -9.96 6.59
C ARG A 38 7.32 -11.46 6.40
N ALA A 39 6.65 -12.11 7.36
CA ALA A 39 6.32 -13.54 7.30
C ALA A 39 5.03 -13.84 6.50
N GLY A 40 4.39 -12.82 5.91
CA GLY A 40 3.15 -12.98 5.13
C GLY A 40 1.94 -13.45 5.96
N ARG A 41 1.92 -13.17 7.27
CA ARG A 41 0.88 -13.65 8.21
C ARG A 41 -0.32 -12.70 8.27
N TRP A 42 -0.99 -12.49 7.13
CA TRP A 42 -2.07 -11.49 6.99
C TRP A 42 -3.20 -11.63 8.00
N ALA A 43 -3.74 -12.84 8.19
CA ALA A 43 -4.83 -13.09 9.13
C ALA A 43 -4.42 -12.90 10.60
N GLN A 44 -3.13 -13.01 10.94
CA GLN A 44 -2.65 -12.70 12.29
C GLN A 44 -2.57 -11.19 12.51
N ILE A 45 -2.13 -10.44 11.49
CA ILE A 45 -2.10 -8.97 11.54
C ILE A 45 -3.52 -8.41 11.71
N LEU A 46 -4.50 -8.92 10.94
CA LEU A 46 -5.89 -8.49 11.09
C LEU A 46 -6.41 -8.75 12.50
N ARG A 47 -6.25 -9.98 13.02
CA ARG A 47 -6.66 -10.33 14.39
C ARG A 47 -5.96 -9.48 15.44
N TYR A 48 -4.69 -9.15 15.23
CA TYR A 48 -3.95 -8.28 16.13
C TYR A 48 -4.61 -6.89 16.25
N PHE A 49 -5.10 -6.34 15.13
CA PHE A 49 -5.73 -5.02 15.08
C PHE A 49 -7.27 -5.04 15.23
N GLU A 50 -7.90 -6.18 15.52
CA GLU A 50 -9.34 -6.25 15.84
C GLU A 50 -9.68 -5.53 17.15
N SER A 51 -8.74 -5.48 18.09
CA SER A 51 -8.91 -4.88 19.43
C SER A 51 -7.84 -3.83 19.77
N ARG A 52 -6.99 -3.48 18.80
CA ARG A 52 -5.84 -2.59 19.01
C ARG A 52 -5.77 -1.57 17.89
N GLU A 53 -5.49 -0.33 18.25
CA GLU A 53 -5.21 0.70 17.26
C GLU A 53 -3.74 0.66 16.80
N PRO A 54 -3.44 0.95 15.52
CA PRO A 54 -2.07 1.14 15.05
C PRO A 54 -1.37 2.29 15.79
N ARG A 55 -0.13 2.05 16.26
CA ARG A 55 0.59 3.03 17.09
C ARG A 55 1.57 3.89 16.31
N ASN A 56 1.98 3.43 15.14
CA ASN A 56 3.01 4.06 14.32
C ASN A 56 2.78 3.76 12.83
N LYS A 57 3.55 4.41 11.96
CA LYS A 57 3.45 4.26 10.50
C LYS A 57 3.62 2.82 10.02
N SER A 58 4.51 2.06 10.67
CA SER A 58 4.75 0.65 10.34
C SER A 58 3.55 -0.24 10.70
N ASP A 59 2.90 0.02 11.82
CA ASP A 59 1.66 -0.65 12.24
C ASP A 59 0.53 -0.34 11.23
N TYR A 60 0.34 0.93 10.87
CA TYR A 60 -0.64 1.33 9.83
C TYR A 60 -0.36 0.65 8.49
N TYR A 61 0.91 0.62 8.07
CA TYR A 61 1.31 -0.02 6.82
C TYR A 61 1.09 -1.53 6.84
N ALA A 62 1.44 -2.20 7.95
CA ALA A 62 1.22 -3.63 8.12
C ALA A 62 -0.29 -3.96 8.06
N LEU A 63 -1.13 -3.19 8.75
CA LEU A 63 -2.58 -3.30 8.70
C LEU A 63 -3.11 -3.10 7.27
N ALA A 64 -2.69 -2.02 6.60
CA ALA A 64 -3.10 -1.70 5.24
C ALA A 64 -2.78 -2.84 4.26
N ARG A 65 -1.56 -3.37 4.32
CA ARG A 65 -1.15 -4.52 3.50
C ARG A 65 -1.90 -5.79 3.84
N ALA A 66 -2.19 -6.05 5.11
CA ALA A 66 -2.98 -7.19 5.51
C ALA A 66 -4.40 -7.10 4.92
N ILE A 67 -5.07 -5.95 5.03
CA ILE A 67 -6.41 -5.71 4.49
C ILE A 67 -6.43 -5.92 2.96
N GLU A 68 -5.48 -5.32 2.25
CA GLU A 68 -5.32 -5.45 0.79
C GLU A 68 -5.17 -6.93 0.39
N LYS A 69 -4.38 -7.73 1.13
CA LYS A 69 -4.10 -9.13 0.80
C LYS A 69 -5.19 -10.10 1.23
N SER A 70 -5.82 -9.90 2.38
CA SER A 70 -6.72 -10.90 2.96
C SER A 70 -8.10 -10.89 2.35
N LYS A 71 -8.61 -9.73 1.93
CA LYS A 71 -10.02 -9.58 1.58
C LYS A 71 -10.27 -9.23 0.12
N GLY A 72 -9.20 -9.06 -0.68
CA GLY A 72 -9.30 -8.53 -2.04
C GLY A 72 -10.05 -7.20 -2.11
N HIS A 73 -10.13 -6.48 -0.98
CA HIS A 73 -10.96 -5.32 -0.83
C HIS A 73 -10.48 -4.20 -1.75
N ALA A 74 -11.42 -3.68 -2.52
CA ALA A 74 -11.28 -2.47 -3.28
C ALA A 74 -12.13 -1.39 -2.60
N GLY A 75 -11.74 -0.13 -2.77
CA GLY A 75 -12.49 1.01 -2.28
C GLY A 75 -11.92 1.62 -1.01
N LEU A 76 -12.71 2.52 -0.42
CA LEU A 76 -12.21 3.48 0.56
C LEU A 76 -11.69 2.81 1.84
N ASP A 77 -12.28 1.69 2.26
CA ASP A 77 -11.81 0.91 3.41
C ASP A 77 -10.43 0.29 3.22
N ALA A 78 -10.05 -0.03 1.97
CA ALA A 78 -8.72 -0.54 1.64
C ALA A 78 -7.68 0.58 1.52
N ILE A 79 -8.13 1.80 1.24
CA ILE A 79 -7.29 2.98 0.99
C ILE A 79 -7.00 3.74 2.28
N ALA A 80 -8.01 3.89 3.15
CA ALA A 80 -7.94 4.68 4.37
C ALA A 80 -6.74 4.30 5.27
N PRO A 81 -6.45 3.01 5.52
CA PRO A 81 -5.28 2.63 6.30
C PRO A 81 -3.95 3.08 5.68
N PHE A 82 -3.84 3.13 4.34
CA PHE A 82 -2.64 3.64 3.67
C PHE A 82 -2.52 5.16 3.80
N LEU A 83 -3.61 5.91 3.64
CA LEU A 83 -3.55 7.37 3.83
C LEU A 83 -3.31 7.73 5.30
N ASN A 84 -3.72 6.87 6.24
CA ASN A 84 -3.42 7.04 7.65
C ASN A 84 -1.94 6.78 7.99
N VAL A 85 -1.15 6.15 7.10
CA VAL A 85 0.32 6.12 7.22
C VAL A 85 0.91 7.51 7.07
N VAL A 86 0.35 8.33 6.18
CA VAL A 86 0.80 9.70 5.88
C VAL A 86 0.38 10.66 6.99
N ARG A 87 -0.87 10.55 7.45
CA ARG A 87 -1.38 11.30 8.60
C ARG A 87 -2.39 10.44 9.35
N SER A 88 -2.15 10.15 10.62
CA SER A 88 -2.93 9.14 11.38
C SER A 88 -4.44 9.35 11.41
N ASP A 89 -4.89 10.59 11.23
CA ASP A 89 -6.29 11.02 11.23
C ASP A 89 -6.84 11.36 9.82
N CYS A 90 -6.13 11.02 8.74
CA CYS A 90 -6.50 11.48 7.41
C CYS A 90 -7.88 10.98 6.97
N MET A 91 -8.16 9.70 7.17
CA MET A 91 -9.42 9.07 6.77
C MET A 91 -10.00 8.24 7.92
N PRO A 92 -10.69 8.86 8.89
CA PRO A 92 -11.25 8.15 10.05
C PRO A 92 -12.51 7.35 9.71
N ALA A 93 -13.27 7.74 8.68
CA ALA A 93 -14.58 7.16 8.36
C ALA A 93 -14.67 6.46 6.99
N ALA A 94 -13.54 6.29 6.29
CA ALA A 94 -13.49 5.68 4.95
C ALA A 94 -14.55 6.20 3.96
N THR A 95 -14.86 7.52 4.01
CA THR A 95 -15.83 8.17 3.12
C THR A 95 -15.14 9.02 2.06
N GLU A 96 -15.84 9.32 0.96
CA GLU A 96 -15.30 10.17 -0.10
C GLU A 96 -15.04 11.60 0.39
N ALA A 97 -15.90 12.12 1.27
CA ALA A 97 -15.68 13.40 1.93
C ALA A 97 -14.37 13.39 2.75
N SER A 98 -14.13 12.33 3.54
CA SER A 98 -12.88 12.19 4.30
C SER A 98 -11.66 12.06 3.40
N LEU A 99 -11.78 11.36 2.26
CA LEU A 99 -10.71 11.27 1.26
C LEU A 99 -10.38 12.66 0.70
N ASN A 100 -11.38 13.41 0.26
CA ASN A 100 -11.15 14.72 -0.35
C ASN A 100 -10.54 15.69 0.66
N GLN A 101 -11.07 15.73 1.89
CA GLN A 101 -10.51 16.55 2.97
C GLN A 101 -9.06 16.15 3.29
N CYS A 102 -8.77 14.85 3.38
CA CYS A 102 -7.41 14.33 3.52
C CYS A 102 -6.50 14.86 2.41
N LEU A 103 -6.89 14.67 1.15
CA LEU A 103 -6.08 15.06 0.00
C LEU A 103 -5.89 16.57 -0.14
N GLU A 104 -6.86 17.39 0.29
CA GLU A 104 -6.74 18.86 0.26
C GLU A 104 -5.82 19.38 1.35
N SER A 105 -5.84 18.73 2.50
CA SER A 105 -5.01 19.11 3.65
C SER A 105 -3.54 18.67 3.55
N VAL A 106 -3.20 17.79 2.60
CA VAL A 106 -1.82 17.39 2.32
C VAL A 106 -1.34 18.12 1.05
N PRO A 107 -0.35 19.02 1.12
CA PRO A 107 0.15 19.72 -0.07
C PRO A 107 0.81 18.79 -1.09
N GLU A 108 0.85 19.20 -2.36
CA GLU A 108 1.67 18.51 -3.38
C GLU A 108 3.13 18.42 -2.95
N ASP A 109 3.78 17.33 -3.33
CA ASP A 109 5.21 17.12 -3.18
C ASP A 109 5.73 17.27 -1.72
N SER A 110 4.86 17.06 -0.72
CA SER A 110 5.16 17.28 0.70
C SER A 110 5.62 16.01 1.43
N VAL A 111 5.21 14.83 0.97
CA VAL A 111 5.48 13.54 1.62
C VAL A 111 6.84 13.01 1.21
N ARG A 112 7.81 13.01 2.14
CA ARG A 112 9.21 12.64 1.88
C ARG A 112 9.60 11.25 2.39
N ASP A 113 8.99 10.81 3.50
CA ASP A 113 9.31 9.53 4.12
C ASP A 113 9.06 8.36 3.16
N LEU A 114 9.98 7.40 3.13
CA LEU A 114 9.92 6.28 2.19
C LEU A 114 8.65 5.44 2.40
N LEU A 115 8.27 5.18 3.65
CA LEU A 115 7.12 4.33 3.96
C LEU A 115 5.81 5.05 3.62
N GLU A 116 5.74 6.37 3.84
CA GLU A 116 4.60 7.19 3.45
C GLU A 116 4.45 7.28 1.93
N ARG A 117 5.54 7.52 1.19
CA ARG A 117 5.53 7.51 -0.29
C ARG A 117 5.08 6.15 -0.81
N LEU A 118 5.55 5.06 -0.21
CA LEU A 118 5.14 3.71 -0.56
C LEU A 118 3.66 3.47 -0.24
N ALA A 119 3.16 4.01 0.87
CA ALA A 119 1.75 3.93 1.22
C ALA A 119 0.87 4.68 0.21
N LEU A 120 1.26 5.87 -0.23
CA LEU A 120 0.55 6.61 -1.31
C LEU A 120 0.52 5.81 -2.62
N PHE A 121 1.65 5.18 -2.98
CA PHE A 121 1.71 4.34 -4.17
C PHE A 121 0.77 3.13 -4.07
N ARG A 122 0.73 2.45 -2.92
CA ARG A 122 -0.18 1.31 -2.69
C ARG A 122 -1.64 1.74 -2.59
N ALA A 123 -1.92 2.89 -1.98
CA ALA A 123 -3.25 3.47 -1.89
C ALA A 123 -3.87 3.61 -3.30
N GLN A 124 -3.13 4.16 -4.27
CA GLN A 124 -3.69 4.27 -5.63
C GLN A 124 -3.87 2.93 -6.35
N GLU A 125 -3.00 1.94 -6.10
CA GLU A 125 -3.15 0.60 -6.69
C GLU A 125 -4.41 -0.08 -6.18
N ALA A 126 -4.62 -0.06 -4.85
CA ALA A 126 -5.81 -0.60 -4.19
C ALA A 126 -7.10 0.11 -4.62
N ALA A 127 -6.98 1.35 -5.09
CA ALA A 127 -8.09 2.21 -5.49
C ALA A 127 -8.55 2.07 -6.95
N THR A 128 -7.89 1.25 -7.77
CA THR A 128 -8.06 1.25 -9.24
C THR A 128 -9.52 1.09 -9.70
N LYS A 129 -10.34 0.33 -8.96
CA LYS A 129 -11.75 0.07 -9.30
C LYS A 129 -12.73 1.07 -8.70
N THR A 130 -12.31 1.89 -7.73
CA THR A 130 -13.24 2.70 -6.92
C THR A 130 -12.99 4.19 -7.07
N LEU A 131 -11.74 4.61 -7.22
CA LEU A 131 -11.40 6.01 -7.39
C LEU A 131 -11.22 6.39 -8.84
N SER A 132 -11.68 7.59 -9.17
CA SER A 132 -11.40 8.22 -10.46
C SER A 132 -9.88 8.33 -10.72
N GLN A 133 -9.48 8.38 -11.99
CA GLN A 133 -8.07 8.64 -12.35
C GLN A 133 -7.57 9.95 -11.72
N THR A 134 -8.43 10.97 -11.63
CA THR A 134 -8.11 12.25 -10.97
C THR A 134 -7.79 12.08 -9.49
N GLN A 135 -8.60 11.34 -8.73
CA GLN A 135 -8.31 11.10 -7.30
C GLN A 135 -7.04 10.28 -7.11
N ARG A 136 -6.81 9.28 -7.97
CA ARG A 136 -5.58 8.47 -7.94
C ARG A 136 -4.34 9.32 -8.24
N GLU A 137 -4.41 10.23 -9.20
CA GLU A 137 -3.33 11.18 -9.48
C GLU A 137 -3.11 12.13 -8.29
N LYS A 138 -4.19 12.67 -7.69
CA LYS A 138 -4.10 13.51 -6.48
C LYS A 138 -3.41 12.81 -5.30
N ILE A 139 -3.68 11.52 -5.09
CA ILE A 139 -2.96 10.71 -4.07
C ILE A 139 -1.47 10.71 -4.38
N LEU A 140 -1.08 10.35 -5.61
CA LEU A 140 0.32 10.28 -6.01
C LEU A 140 1.02 11.65 -6.00
N ALA A 141 0.29 12.74 -6.25
CA ALA A 141 0.80 14.09 -6.25
C ALA A 141 1.30 14.56 -4.87
N ARG A 142 0.97 13.84 -3.78
CA ARG A 142 1.47 14.15 -2.44
C ARG A 142 2.91 13.69 -2.22
N ALA A 143 3.36 12.69 -2.97
CA ALA A 143 4.70 12.15 -2.85
C ALA A 143 5.75 13.11 -3.44
N ASN A 144 6.79 13.39 -2.67
CA ASN A 144 7.96 14.12 -3.12
C ASN A 144 8.89 13.18 -3.90
N LEU A 145 9.19 13.50 -5.17
CA LEU A 145 9.99 12.63 -6.04
C LEU A 145 11.43 13.14 -6.28
N LYS A 146 11.93 14.00 -5.39
CA LYS A 146 13.25 14.62 -5.57
C LYS A 146 14.42 13.72 -5.19
N THR A 147 14.17 12.52 -4.64
CA THR A 147 15.23 11.58 -4.25
C THR A 147 15.80 10.85 -5.46
N GLY A 148 14.96 10.59 -6.47
CA GLY A 148 15.34 9.87 -7.68
C GLY A 148 15.50 8.36 -7.47
N ASP A 149 14.93 7.81 -6.40
CA ASP A 149 14.97 6.38 -6.11
C ASP A 149 14.01 5.57 -7.01
N VAL A 150 14.08 4.24 -6.92
CA VAL A 150 13.23 3.35 -7.74
C VAL A 150 11.74 3.56 -7.48
N LEU A 151 11.35 3.99 -6.27
CA LEU A 151 9.96 4.28 -5.95
C LEU A 151 9.52 5.60 -6.62
N ASP A 152 10.38 6.61 -6.63
CA ASP A 152 10.13 7.88 -7.34
C ASP A 152 9.88 7.65 -8.83
N GLN A 153 10.64 6.76 -9.46
CA GLN A 153 10.42 6.35 -10.85
C GLN A 153 9.03 5.76 -11.04
N LYS A 154 8.64 4.79 -10.20
CA LYS A 154 7.33 4.11 -10.29
C LYS A 154 6.17 5.08 -10.05
N ILE A 155 6.30 5.97 -9.07
CA ILE A 155 5.29 7.00 -8.79
C ILE A 155 5.20 7.95 -9.99
N LEU A 156 6.32 8.44 -10.52
CA LEU A 156 6.32 9.34 -11.68
C LEU A 156 5.70 8.68 -12.91
N GLN A 157 6.12 7.47 -13.25
CA GLN A 157 5.55 6.70 -14.36
C GLN A 157 4.02 6.62 -14.23
N LYS A 158 3.53 6.23 -13.05
CA LYS A 158 2.09 6.10 -12.83
C LYS A 158 1.34 7.43 -12.92
N ARG A 159 1.93 8.52 -12.42
CA ARG A 159 1.36 9.87 -12.57
C ARG A 159 1.24 10.28 -14.04
N LEU A 160 2.31 10.08 -14.82
CA LEU A 160 2.32 10.42 -16.24
C LEU A 160 1.31 9.59 -17.02
N ASP A 161 1.23 8.27 -16.77
CA ASP A 161 0.22 7.40 -17.39
C ASP A 161 -1.20 7.89 -17.11
N LEU A 162 -1.54 8.17 -15.84
CA LEU A 162 -2.87 8.67 -15.48
C LEU A 162 -3.19 10.00 -16.18
N LEU A 163 -2.23 10.94 -16.23
CA LEU A 163 -2.43 12.23 -16.90
C LEU A 163 -2.59 12.09 -18.42
N LEU A 164 -1.81 11.20 -19.04
CA LEU A 164 -1.90 10.89 -20.47
C LEU A 164 -3.23 10.20 -20.82
N GLU A 165 -3.67 9.24 -20.02
CA GLU A 165 -4.97 8.55 -20.17
C GLU A 165 -6.14 9.54 -20.05
N MET A 166 -6.06 10.48 -19.10
CA MET A 166 -7.05 11.56 -18.92
C MET A 166 -6.96 12.65 -19.99
N LYS A 167 -6.04 12.55 -20.97
CA LYS A 167 -5.74 13.57 -21.99
C LYS A 167 -5.34 14.94 -21.42
N ARG A 168 -4.80 14.98 -20.20
CA ARG A 168 -4.29 16.19 -19.54
C ARG A 168 -2.83 16.44 -19.92
N PHE A 169 -2.58 16.61 -21.22
CA PHE A 169 -1.22 16.62 -21.78
C PHE A 169 -0.35 17.75 -21.24
N THR A 170 -0.90 18.96 -21.07
CA THR A 170 -0.18 20.10 -20.49
C THR A 170 0.26 19.84 -19.06
N ASP A 171 -0.57 19.15 -18.27
CA ASP A 171 -0.22 18.79 -16.89
C ASP A 171 0.82 17.66 -16.87
N ALA A 172 0.69 16.66 -17.75
CA ALA A 172 1.70 15.60 -17.90
C ALA A 172 3.08 16.19 -18.26
N ALA A 173 3.14 17.10 -19.22
CA ALA A 173 4.38 17.79 -19.60
C ALA A 173 4.95 18.62 -18.43
N ARG A 174 4.11 19.32 -17.66
CA ARG A 174 4.55 20.07 -16.47
C ARG A 174 5.12 19.16 -15.39
N VAL A 175 4.50 18.01 -15.15
CA VAL A 175 5.00 17.00 -14.19
C VAL A 175 6.32 16.39 -14.67
N ALA A 176 6.41 16.05 -15.97
CA ALA A 176 7.64 15.55 -16.58
C ALA A 176 8.80 16.54 -16.46
N GLU A 177 8.54 17.83 -16.66
CA GLU A 177 9.53 18.90 -16.49
C GLU A 177 9.92 19.11 -15.03
N ARG A 178 8.94 19.18 -14.12
CA ARG A 178 9.18 19.33 -12.67
C ARG A 178 10.09 18.23 -12.13
N TYR A 179 9.97 17.01 -12.66
CA TYR A 179 10.71 15.83 -12.23
C TYR A 179 11.71 15.33 -13.28
N ALA A 180 12.34 16.26 -14.02
CA ALA A 180 13.32 15.96 -15.05
C ALA A 180 14.47 15.06 -14.56
N ALA A 181 14.87 15.17 -13.29
CA ALA A 181 15.97 14.41 -12.70
C ALA A 181 15.64 12.93 -12.40
N VAL A 182 14.37 12.55 -12.32
CA VAL A 182 13.97 11.14 -12.07
C VAL A 182 14.12 10.35 -13.35
N SER A 183 15.09 9.44 -13.42
CA SER A 183 15.48 8.77 -14.67
C SER A 183 15.16 7.27 -14.69
N GLY A 184 15.10 6.68 -15.88
CA GLY A 184 14.79 5.27 -16.13
C GLY A 184 14.20 5.11 -17.54
N ASP A 185 14.48 4.01 -18.23
CA ASP A 185 14.09 3.77 -19.63
C ASP A 185 12.63 4.12 -19.93
N TYR A 186 11.70 3.50 -19.20
CA TYR A 186 10.26 3.72 -19.35
C TYR A 186 9.83 5.09 -18.83
N THR A 187 10.52 5.61 -17.80
CA THR A 187 10.27 6.95 -17.28
C THR A 187 10.58 8.02 -18.32
N GLU A 188 11.73 7.94 -18.99
CA GLU A 188 12.13 8.87 -20.05
C GLU A 188 11.19 8.75 -21.26
N PHE A 189 10.78 7.52 -21.62
CA PHE A 189 9.77 7.30 -22.65
C PHE A 189 8.44 8.01 -22.32
N LEU A 190 7.95 7.93 -21.08
CA LEU A 190 6.72 8.61 -20.67
C LEU A 190 6.87 10.13 -20.61
N LYS A 191 8.03 10.66 -20.21
CA LYS A 191 8.32 12.10 -20.33
C LYS A 191 8.29 12.55 -21.78
N ALA A 192 8.95 11.81 -22.69
CA ALA A 192 8.95 12.08 -24.12
C ALA A 192 7.53 12.12 -24.68
N ARG A 193 6.71 11.11 -24.36
CA ARG A 193 5.30 11.04 -24.75
C ARG A 193 4.51 12.23 -24.21
N SER A 194 4.72 12.60 -22.94
CA SER A 194 4.06 13.76 -22.32
C SER A 194 4.37 15.08 -23.05
N PHE A 195 5.63 15.31 -23.40
CA PHE A 195 6.01 16.49 -24.20
C PHE A 195 5.45 16.43 -25.63
N ARG A 196 5.45 15.25 -26.26
CA ARG A 196 4.91 15.07 -27.63
C ARG A 196 3.43 15.41 -27.69
N GLU A 197 2.62 14.84 -26.81
CA GLU A 197 1.17 15.08 -26.78
C GLU A 197 0.84 16.53 -26.40
N ALA A 198 1.73 17.22 -25.67
CA ALA A 198 1.62 18.65 -25.38
C ALA A 198 2.13 19.56 -26.52
N GLY A 199 2.58 19.01 -27.66
CA GLY A 199 3.09 19.78 -28.81
C GLY A 199 4.55 20.23 -28.70
N LEU A 200 5.28 19.84 -27.65
CA LEU A 200 6.67 20.22 -27.38
C LEU A 200 7.65 19.24 -28.05
N ARG A 201 7.71 19.28 -29.39
CA ARG A 201 8.40 18.28 -30.22
C ARG A 201 9.90 18.15 -29.96
N ASP A 202 10.62 19.27 -29.80
CA ASP A 202 12.07 19.22 -29.60
C ASP A 202 12.43 18.52 -28.28
N ARG A 203 11.73 18.88 -27.20
CA ARG A 203 11.88 18.21 -25.90
C ARG A 203 11.51 16.74 -25.97
N ALA A 204 10.41 16.40 -26.66
CA ALA A 204 10.00 15.02 -26.83
C ALA A 204 11.09 14.18 -27.52
N ARG A 205 11.70 14.71 -28.58
CA ARG A 205 12.81 14.07 -29.30
C ARG A 205 13.99 13.77 -28.36
N ASP A 206 14.41 14.75 -27.57
CA ASP A 206 15.56 14.60 -26.67
C ASP A 206 15.31 13.50 -25.62
N TYR A 207 14.08 13.42 -25.08
CA TYR A 207 13.72 12.35 -24.14
C TYR A 207 13.53 10.98 -24.80
N TYR A 208 13.08 10.91 -26.05
CA TYR A 208 13.05 9.64 -26.79
C TYR A 208 14.47 9.10 -27.04
N PHE A 209 15.43 9.96 -27.36
CA PHE A 209 16.83 9.54 -27.51
C PHE A 209 17.40 9.03 -26.18
N LYS A 210 17.17 9.74 -25.08
CA LYS A 210 17.57 9.26 -23.74
C LYS A 210 16.99 7.90 -23.40
N ALA A 211 15.70 7.67 -23.69
CA ALA A 211 15.07 6.37 -23.46
C ALA A 211 15.72 5.24 -24.28
N ALA A 212 16.01 5.50 -25.55
CA ALA A 212 16.65 4.53 -26.44
C ALA A 212 18.10 4.21 -26.04
N GLU A 213 18.85 5.19 -25.54
CA GLU A 213 20.22 4.97 -25.03
C GLU A 213 20.24 4.05 -23.79
N MET A 214 19.17 4.06 -22.98
CA MET A 214 19.06 3.25 -21.76
C MET A 214 18.59 1.82 -22.01
N SER A 215 17.91 1.55 -23.14
CA SER A 215 17.51 0.21 -23.57
C SER A 215 18.41 -0.24 -24.72
N PRO A 216 19.64 -0.74 -24.45
CA PRO A 216 20.50 -1.19 -25.53
C PRO A 216 19.82 -2.30 -26.34
N PRO A 217 20.03 -2.34 -27.67
CA PRO A 217 19.54 -3.44 -28.49
C PRO A 217 20.10 -4.77 -27.95
N ALA A 218 19.21 -5.76 -27.78
CA ALA A 218 19.54 -7.11 -27.35
C ALA A 218 20.35 -7.87 -28.40
#